data_AF-A0A1D2WQM8-F1
#
_entry.id   AF-A0A1D2WQM8-F1
#
_cell.length_a   1.000
_cell.length_b   1.000
_cell.length_c   1.000
_cell.angle_alpha   90.00
_cell.angle_beta   90.00
_cell.angle_gamma   90.00
#
_symmetry.space_group_name_H-M   'P 1'
#
loop_
_entity.id
_entity.type
_entity.pdbx_description
1 polymer ?
#
loop_
_entity_poly.entity_id
_entity_poly.type
_entity_poly.pdbx_seq_one_letter_code
_entity_poly.pdbx_strand_id
1 'polypeptide(L)' 'MFHGNFSQKNFIKEFLETSLLNLDVKTIITDGYRAYASIIDDLDFNHQRCTFHAMKNLMDKLIKKHNGLK' A
#
# COMPACT_ATOMS: atom_id res chain seq x y z
N MET A 1 -5.25 19.20 -7.26
CA MET A 1 -4.09 19.79 -6.55
C MET A 1 -4.55 20.16 -5.15
N PHE A 2 -4.17 19.40 -4.12
CA PHE A 2 -4.47 19.73 -2.73
C PHE A 2 -3.40 20.70 -2.20
N HIS A 3 -3.81 21.89 -1.76
CA HIS A 3 -2.96 23.01 -1.31
C HIS A 3 -2.88 23.09 0.22
N GLY A 4 -2.22 22.13 0.84
CA GLY A 4 -1.86 22.14 2.25
C GLY A 4 -0.72 21.14 2.46
N ASN A 5 0.09 21.32 3.51
CA ASN A 5 1.16 20.41 3.92
C ASN A 5 0.58 19.06 4.40
N PHE A 6 -0.19 18.39 3.55
CA PHE A 6 -0.81 17.12 3.85
C PHE A 6 0.17 16.01 3.49
N SER A 7 0.66 15.30 4.50
CA SER A 7 1.54 14.17 4.26
C SER A 7 0.78 13.08 3.52
N GLN A 8 1.45 12.35 2.63
CA GLN A 8 0.87 11.20 1.93
C GLN A 8 0.26 10.18 2.91
N LYS A 9 0.86 10.03 4.11
CA LYS A 9 0.34 9.19 5.19
C LYS A 9 -1.07 9.64 5.62
N ASN A 10 -1.26 10.94 5.86
CA ASN A 10 -2.55 11.49 6.30
C ASN A 10 -3.61 11.33 5.20
N PHE A 11 -3.25 11.55 3.94
CA PHE A 11 -4.12 11.32 2.80
C PHE A 11 -4.62 9.88 2.71
N ILE A 12 -3.70 8.92 2.81
CA ILE A 12 -4.05 7.51 2.76
C ILE A 12 -4.96 7.14 3.94
N LYS A 13 -4.68 7.66 5.15
CA LYS A 13 -5.52 7.39 6.32
C LYS A 13 -6.95 7.87 6.10
N GLU A 14 -7.12 9.15 5.74
CA GLU A 14 -8.44 9.76 5.49
C GLU A 14 -9.18 9.04 4.36
N PHE A 15 -8.47 8.66 3.29
CA PHE A 15 -9.02 7.88 2.20
C PHE A 15 -9.54 6.52 2.66
N LEU A 16 -8.78 5.79 3.49
CA LEU A 16 -9.19 4.49 4.01
C LEU A 16 -10.38 4.62 4.97
N GLU A 17 -10.34 5.56 5.91
CA GLU A 17 -11.45 5.81 6.84
C GLU A 17 -12.76 6.10 6.09
N THR A 18 -12.68 6.93 5.04
CA THR A 18 -13.84 7.31 4.24
C THR A 18 -14.33 6.16 3.36
N SER A 19 -13.41 5.44 2.71
CA SER A 19 -13.78 4.39 1.73
C SER A 19 -14.29 3.11 2.39
N LEU A 20 -13.85 2.85 3.62
CA LEU A 20 -14.22 1.65 4.36
C LEU A 20 -15.41 1.87 5.31
N LEU A 21 -15.94 3.10 5.36
CA LEU A 21 -17.09 3.45 6.18
C LEU A 21 -18.27 2.52 5.86
N ASN A 22 -18.83 1.89 6.88
CA ASN A 22 -19.95 0.93 6.80
C ASN A 22 -19.65 -0.39 6.06
N LEU A 23 -18.38 -0.71 5.78
CA LEU A 23 -17.98 -2.01 5.26
C LEU A 23 -17.48 -2.92 6.39
N ASP A 24 -17.87 -4.19 6.39
CA ASP A 24 -17.27 -5.22 7.26
C ASP A 24 -15.93 -5.68 6.65
N VAL A 25 -14.86 -4.98 7.01
CA VAL A 25 -13.51 -5.21 6.47
C VAL A 25 -12.69 -6.03 7.44
N LYS A 26 -12.36 -7.27 7.05
CA LYS A 26 -11.54 -8.18 7.86
C LYS A 26 -10.05 -7.97 7.71
N THR A 27 -9.60 -7.53 6.54
CA THR A 27 -8.18 -7.40 6.18
C THR A 27 -8.01 -6.41 5.03
N ILE A 28 -6.96 -5.61 5.11
CA ILE A 28 -6.52 -4.72 4.03
C ILE A 28 -5.24 -5.28 3.42
N ILE A 29 -5.23 -5.42 2.09
CA ILE A 29 -4.07 -5.91 1.34
C ILE A 29 -3.50 -4.76 0.51
N THR A 30 -2.26 -4.35 0.78
CA THR A 30 -1.61 -3.23 0.08
C THR A 30 -0.32 -3.63 -0.61
N ASP A 31 0.22 -2.77 -1.47
CA ASP A 31 1.55 -2.97 -2.05
C ASP A 31 2.68 -2.79 -1.01
N GLY A 32 3.92 -2.69 -1.50
CA GLY A 32 5.13 -2.57 -0.68
C GLY A 32 5.41 -1.19 -0.06
N TYR A 33 4.50 -0.22 -0.12
CA TYR A 33 4.71 1.08 0.51
C TYR A 33 4.77 0.97 2.04
N ARG A 34 5.91 1.40 2.62
CA ARG A 34 6.27 1.11 4.02
C ARG A 34 5.33 1.72 5.04
N ALA A 35 4.70 2.86 4.75
CA ALA A 35 3.84 3.54 5.71
C ALA A 35 2.49 2.84 5.90
N TYR A 36 2.05 1.98 4.97
CA TYR A 36 0.78 1.27 5.06
C TYR A 36 0.64 0.48 6.36
N ALA A 37 1.69 -0.21 6.81
CA ALA A 37 1.66 -0.96 8.06
C ALA A 37 1.21 -0.07 9.22
N SER A 38 1.91 1.05 9.46
CA SER A 38 1.54 1.98 10.53
C SER A 38 0.15 2.60 10.35
N ILE A 39 -0.27 2.90 9.11
CA ILE A 39 -1.59 3.51 8.86
C ILE A 39 -2.70 2.51 9.17
N ILE A 40 -2.52 1.26 8.78
CA ILE A 40 -3.54 0.21 8.92
C ILE A 40 -3.61 -0.26 10.37
N ASP A 41 -2.47 -0.33 11.06
CA ASP A 41 -2.41 -0.54 12.51
C ASP A 41 -3.13 0.60 13.26
N ASP A 42 -2.93 1.87 12.86
CA ASP A 42 -3.63 3.04 13.43
C ASP A 42 -5.16 3.00 13.22
N LEU A 43 -5.65 2.16 12.30
CA LEU A 43 -7.07 1.98 11.95
C LEU A 43 -7.67 0.66 12.48
N ASP A 44 -6.89 -0.11 13.25
CA ASP A 44 -7.31 -1.39 13.85
C ASP A 44 -7.78 -2.45 12.84
N PHE A 45 -7.13 -2.49 11.66
CA PHE A 45 -7.38 -3.52 10.65
C PHE A 45 -6.21 -4.51 10.56
N ASN A 46 -6.50 -5.76 10.18
CA ASN A 46 -5.44 -6.69 9.82
C ASN A 46 -4.75 -6.25 8.52
N HIS A 47 -3.42 -6.18 8.52
CA HIS A 47 -2.63 -5.84 7.33
C HIS A 47 -1.99 -7.07 6.69
N GLN A 48 -2.08 -7.17 5.36
CA GLN A 48 -1.26 -8.08 4.57
C GLN A 48 -0.57 -7.36 3.40
N ARG A 49 0.63 -7.83 3.05
CA ARG A 49 1.33 -7.38 1.83
C ARG A 49 0.81 -8.15 0.62
N CYS A 50 0.57 -7.44 -0.46
CA CYS A 50 0.13 -7.99 -1.73
C CYS A 50 1.21 -8.87 -2.36
N THR A 51 0.96 -10.18 -2.39
CA THR A 51 1.86 -11.18 -2.99
C THR A 51 2.05 -10.95 -4.48
N PHE A 52 1.01 -10.50 -5.20
CA PHE A 52 1.11 -10.16 -6.62
C PHE A 52 2.14 -9.05 -6.87
N HIS A 53 2.09 -7.95 -6.11
CA HIS A 53 3.07 -6.87 -6.24
C HIS A 53 4.49 -7.34 -5.85
N ALA A 54 4.61 -8.18 -4.82
CA ALA A 54 5.90 -8.75 -4.44
C ALA A 54 6.48 -9.62 -5.58
N MET A 55 5.66 -10.49 -6.18
CA MET A 55 6.06 -11.33 -7.30
C MET A 55 6.40 -10.51 -8.54
N LYS A 56 5.57 -9.54 -8.91
CA LYS A 56 5.83 -8.65 -10.05
C LYS A 56 7.16 -7.92 -9.89
N ASN A 57 7.39 -7.30 -8.73
CA ASN A 57 8.63 -6.58 -8.45
C ASN A 57 9.87 -7.50 -8.48
N LEU A 58 9.72 -8.76 -8.07
CA LEU A 58 10.78 -9.77 -8.17
C LEU A 58 11.02 -10.15 -9.63
N MET A 59 9.97 -10.48 -10.38
CA MET A 59 10.05 -10.87 -11.79
C MET A 59 10.64 -9.76 -12.65
N ASP A 60 10.24 -8.51 -12.43
CA ASP A 60 10.77 -7.36 -13.16
C ASP A 60 12.28 -7.22 -12.95
N LYS A 61 12.78 -7.44 -11.72
CA LYS A 61 14.22 -7.42 -11.44
C LYS A 61 14.95 -8.57 -12.13
N LEU A 62 14.36 -9.77 -12.14
CA LEU A 62 14.94 -10.93 -12.79
C LEU A 62 15.01 -10.74 -14.31
N ILE A 63 13.94 -10.24 -14.94
CA ILE A 63 13.88 -9.96 -16.38
C ILE A 63 14.90 -8.89 -16.76
N LYS A 64 15.00 -7.79 -16.00
CA LYS A 64 16.02 -6.75 -16.24
C LYS A 64 17.43 -7.33 -16.19
N LYS A 65 17.73 -8.11 -15.15
CA LYS A 65 19.04 -8.77 -15.00
C LYS A 65 19.33 -9.74 -16.15
N HIS A 66 18.34 -10.55 -16.54
CA HIS A 66 18.46 -11.48 -17.66
C HIS A 66 18.73 -10.76 -18.99
N ASN A 67 18.07 -9.63 -19.22
CA ASN A 67 18.19 -8.86 -20.46
C ASN A 67 19.36 -7.85 -20.45
N GLY A 68 20.22 -7.86 -19.43
CA GLY A 68 21.33 -6.91 -19.31
C GLY A 68 20.91 -5.45 -19.12
N LEU A 69 19.66 -5.22 -18.70
CA LEU A 69 19.12 -3.88 -18.42
C LEU A 69 19.53 -3.45 -17.00
N LYS A 70 19.93 -2.18 -16.85
CA LYS A 70 20.24 -1.57 -15.55
C LYS A 70 18.99 -1.31 -14.73
#